data_AF-A0A1F3XT93-F1
#
_entry.id   AF-A0A1F3XT93-F1
#
_cell.length_a   1.000
_cell.length_b   1.000
_cell.length_c   1.000
_cell.angle_alpha   90.00
_cell.angle_beta   90.00
_cell.angle_gamma   90.00
#
_symmetry.space_group_name_H-M   'P 1'
#
loop_
_entity.id
_entity.type
_entity.pdbx_description
1 polymer ?
#
loop_
_entity_poly.entity_id
_entity_poly.type
_entity_poly.pdbx_seq_one_letter_code
_entity_poly.pdbx_strand_id
1 'polypeptide(L)'
;MSPFSGTIWAKGFSESAFSKISPGMTKTVVDKIMCAPLSYDCGPDICGSSYSKQDTPTADYDRRWIRYDLTEKVIETIREFYID
;
A
#
# COMPACT_ATOMS: atom_id res chain seq x y z
N MET A 1 28.40 -5.68 0.95
CA MET A 1 27.02 -5.69 0.41
C MET A 1 26.15 -5.04 1.46
N SER A 2 25.51 -3.90 1.14
CA SER A 2 24.46 -3.38 2.02
C SER A 2 23.42 -4.47 2.19
N PRO A 3 22.94 -4.76 3.41
CA PRO A 3 21.88 -5.75 3.57
C PRO A 3 20.66 -5.19 2.85
N PHE A 4 20.20 -5.89 1.80
CA PHE A 4 18.91 -5.60 1.20
C PHE A 4 17.86 -5.68 2.30
N SER A 5 17.04 -4.65 2.46
CA SER A 5 16.11 -4.56 3.60
C SER A 5 14.85 -5.41 3.39
N GLY A 6 14.72 -6.08 2.25
CA GLY A 6 13.53 -6.81 1.84
C GLY A 6 12.44 -5.85 1.37
N THR A 7 11.74 -5.26 2.33
CA THR A 7 10.60 -4.36 2.08
C THR A 7 10.98 -2.89 2.28
N ILE A 8 10.72 -2.07 1.27
CA ILE A 8 10.71 -0.61 1.37
C ILE A 8 9.31 -0.16 1.74
N TRP A 9 9.19 0.71 2.74
CA TRP A 9 7.92 1.22 3.26
C TRP A 9 7.70 2.71 2.93
N ALA A 10 6.44 3.11 2.73
CA ALA A 10 6.06 4.52 2.64
C ALA A 10 6.45 5.28 3.90
N LYS A 11 6.85 6.54 3.73
CA LYS A 11 7.22 7.39 4.86
C LYS A 11 5.99 7.63 5.74
N GLY A 12 6.08 7.25 7.01
CA GLY A 12 4.96 7.35 7.97
C GLY A 12 3.99 6.17 7.96
N PHE A 13 4.27 5.13 7.18
CA PHE A 13 3.51 3.88 7.26
C PHE A 13 3.57 3.30 8.67
N SER A 14 2.44 2.80 9.15
CA SER A 14 2.36 1.95 10.34
C SER A 14 1.24 0.94 10.19
N GLU A 15 1.46 -0.27 10.71
CA GLU A 15 0.44 -1.33 10.71
C GLU A 15 -0.83 -0.91 11.47
N SER A 16 -0.69 -0.10 12.53
CA SER A 16 -1.82 0.42 13.29
C SER A 16 -2.66 1.45 12.52
N ALA A 17 -2.06 2.20 11.59
CA ALA A 17 -2.80 3.05 10.66
C ALA A 17 -3.47 2.20 9.57
N PHE A 18 -2.73 1.24 9.02
CA PHE A 18 -3.24 0.35 7.97
C PHE A 18 -4.41 -0.50 8.43
N SER A 19 -4.42 -0.93 9.70
CA SER A 19 -5.52 -1.68 10.30
C SER A 19 -6.81 -0.87 10.49
N LYS A 20 -6.76 0.46 10.39
CA LYS A 20 -7.94 1.33 10.48
C LYS A 20 -8.64 1.51 9.15
N ILE A 21 -8.01 1.11 8.04
CA ILE A 21 -8.60 1.27 6.71
C ILE A 21 -9.69 0.22 6.52
N SER A 22 -10.83 0.65 6.00
CA SER A 22 -11.99 -0.22 5.77
C SER A 22 -12.67 0.12 4.44
N PRO A 23 -13.35 -0.86 3.82
CA PRO A 23 -14.13 -0.63 2.60
C PRO A 23 -15.12 0.55 2.76
N GLY A 24 -15.27 1.34 1.70
CA GLY A 24 -16.12 2.53 1.65
C GLY A 24 -15.47 3.84 2.12
N MET A 25 -14.31 3.80 2.79
CA MET A 25 -13.55 5.02 3.09
C MET A 25 -13.10 5.72 1.80
N THR A 26 -13.11 7.04 1.75
CA THR A 26 -12.60 7.77 0.60
C THR A 26 -11.07 7.87 0.65
N LYS A 27 -10.43 7.97 -0.51
CA LYS A 27 -8.98 8.16 -0.62
C LYS A 27 -8.48 9.34 0.23
N THR A 28 -9.21 10.45 0.26
CA THR A 28 -8.85 11.60 1.11
C THR A 28 -8.80 11.25 2.61
N VAL A 29 -9.72 10.40 3.09
CA VAL A 29 -9.69 9.91 4.48
C VAL A 29 -8.50 8.97 4.68
N VAL A 30 -8.24 8.09 3.72
CA VAL A 30 -7.07 7.19 3.75
C VAL A 30 -5.76 7.97 3.80
N ASP A 31 -5.57 8.97 2.95
CA ASP A 31 -4.35 9.78 2.89
C ASP A 31 -4.08 10.50 4.23
N LYS A 32 -5.13 10.90 4.96
CA LYS A 32 -4.99 11.48 6.31
C LYS A 32 -4.55 10.46 7.37
N ILE A 33 -4.93 9.19 7.21
CA ILE A 33 -4.58 8.11 8.13
C ILE A 33 -3.20 7.54 7.82
N MET A 34 -2.91 7.32 6.53
CA MET A 34 -1.77 6.55 6.04
C MET A 34 -0.58 7.40 5.60
N CYS A 35 -0.74 8.72 5.52
CA CYS A 35 0.17 9.61 4.80
C CYS A 35 0.24 9.28 3.29
N ALA A 36 1.18 9.90 2.58
CA ALA A 36 1.35 9.69 1.15
C ALA A 36 1.88 8.26 0.86
N PRO A 37 1.30 7.56 -0.14
CA PRO A 37 1.81 6.26 -0.56
C PRO A 37 3.14 6.38 -1.32
N LEU A 38 3.84 5.25 -1.50
CA LEU A 38 5.03 5.16 -2.36
C LEU A 38 4.67 5.40 -3.82
N SER A 39 3.56 4.82 -4.25
CA SER A 39 2.96 5.10 -5.56
C SER A 39 1.44 5.10 -5.45
N TYR A 40 0.83 5.92 -6.30
CA TYR A 40 -0.59 5.85 -6.60
C TYR A 40 -0.73 5.71 -8.10
N ASP A 41 -1.51 4.73 -8.52
CA ASP A 41 -1.82 4.49 -9.92
C ASP A 41 -3.33 4.35 -10.06
N CYS A 42 -3.90 4.93 -11.12
CA CYS A 42 -5.31 4.77 -11.41
C CYS A 42 -5.51 4.35 -12.86
N GLY A 43 -5.97 3.11 -13.02
CA GLY A 43 -6.34 2.52 -14.29
C GLY A 43 -7.82 2.77 -14.65
N PRO A 44 -8.28 2.21 -15.77
CA PRO A 44 -9.64 2.42 -16.27
C PRO A 44 -10.73 1.82 -15.37
N ASP A 45 -10.41 0.78 -14.58
CA ASP A 45 -11.39 0.05 -13.76
C ASP A 45 -11.14 0.17 -12.26
N ILE A 46 -9.90 0.49 -11.86
CA ILE A 46 -9.48 0.45 -10.46
C ILE A 46 -8.31 1.39 -10.23
N CYS A 47 -8.27 2.03 -9.06
CA CYS A 47 -7.08 2.73 -8.59
C CYS A 47 -6.42 1.97 -7.44
N GLY A 48 -5.13 2.23 -7.21
CA GLY A 48 -4.35 1.57 -6.17
C GLY A 48 -3.31 2.49 -5.53
N SER A 49 -3.18 2.40 -4.21
CA SER A 49 -2.08 3.00 -3.44
C SER A 49 -1.17 1.90 -2.92
N SER A 50 0.12 2.00 -3.22
CA SER A 50 1.15 1.11 -2.66
C SER A 50 1.83 1.77 -1.46
N TYR A 51 1.86 1.08 -0.31
CA TYR A 51 2.61 1.54 0.87
C TYR A 51 3.87 0.73 1.12
N SER A 52 4.08 -0.30 0.32
CA SER A 52 5.30 -1.09 0.34
C SER A 52 5.68 -1.57 -1.05
N LYS A 53 6.98 -1.78 -1.26
CA LYS A 53 7.54 -2.40 -2.46
C LYS A 53 8.80 -3.19 -2.10
N GLN A 54 9.19 -4.09 -2.98
CA GLN A 54 10.44 -4.83 -2.89
C GLN A 54 11.65 -3.89 -3.04
N ASP A 55 12.71 -4.10 -2.26
CA ASP A 55 13.99 -3.39 -2.38
C ASP A 55 14.75 -3.83 -3.65
N THR A 56 14.77 -5.15 -3.90
CA THR A 56 15.32 -5.76 -5.12
C THR A 56 14.40 -6.88 -5.60
N PRO A 57 14.41 -7.24 -6.90
CA PRO A 57 13.52 -8.27 -7.45
C PRO A 57 13.57 -9.65 -6.76
N THR A 58 14.66 -9.97 -6.06
CA THR A 58 14.90 -11.26 -5.42
C THR A 58 14.81 -11.21 -3.89
N ALA A 59 14.21 -10.17 -3.32
CA ALA A 59 14.13 -10.02 -1.87
C ALA A 59 12.71 -10.29 -1.36
N ASP A 60 12.58 -11.08 -0.30
CA ASP A 60 11.28 -11.27 0.36
C ASP A 60 10.64 -9.91 0.69
N TYR A 61 9.33 -9.76 0.48
CA TYR A 61 8.67 -8.51 0.81
C TYR A 61 7.21 -8.63 1.27
N ASP A 62 6.85 -7.74 2.20
CA ASP A 62 5.48 -7.51 2.64
C ASP A 62 4.79 -6.53 1.69
N ARG A 63 3.69 -6.97 1.09
CA ARG A 63 2.77 -6.13 0.31
C ARG A 63 1.68 -5.57 1.23
N ARG A 64 1.57 -4.24 1.27
CA ARG A 64 0.52 -3.48 1.96
C ARG A 64 -0.06 -2.42 1.04
N TRP A 65 -1.09 -2.79 0.30
CA TRP A 65 -1.69 -1.92 -0.71
C TRP A 65 -3.18 -1.69 -0.41
N ILE A 66 -3.73 -0.62 -0.98
CA ILE A 66 -5.15 -0.28 -0.87
C ILE A 66 -5.68 -0.12 -2.29
N ARG A 67 -6.79 -0.78 -2.60
CA ARG A 67 -7.50 -0.66 -3.87
C ARG A 67 -8.75 0.19 -3.71
N TYR A 68 -9.01 1.02 -4.70
CA TYR A 68 -10.15 1.93 -4.74
C TYR A 68 -10.95 1.72 -6.02
N ASP A 69 -12.25 1.96 -5.92
CA ASP A 69 -13.11 2.11 -7.10
C ASP A 69 -12.84 3.45 -7.81
N LEU A 70 -13.48 3.65 -8.95
CA LEU A 70 -13.38 4.89 -9.74
C LEU A 70 -13.99 6.11 -9.03
N THR A 71 -14.72 5.92 -7.93
CA THR A 71 -15.21 6.99 -7.05
C THR A 71 -14.24 7.28 -5.89
N GLU A 72 -13.03 6.72 -5.97
CA GLU A 72 -11.96 6.81 -4.98
C GLU A 72 -12.35 6.26 -3.60
N LYS A 73 -13.27 5.30 -3.54
CA LYS A 73 -13.62 4.60 -2.29
C LYS A 73 -12.88 3.29 -2.19
N VAL A 74 -12.41 2.97 -0.99
CA VAL A 74 -11.72 1.70 -0.71
C VAL A 74 -12.64 0.54 -1.04
N ILE A 75 -12.18 -0.35 -1.91
CA ILE A 75 -12.79 -1.65 -2.17
C ILE A 75 -12.20 -2.67 -1.19
N GLU A 76 -10.87 -2.72 -1.11
CA GLU A 76 -10.14 -3.69 -0.30
C GLU A 76 -8.74 -3.21 0.11
N THR A 77 -8.19 -3.87 1.13
CA THR A 77 -6.80 -3.74 1.55
C THR A 77 -6.07 -5.05 1.32
N ILE A 78 -4.91 -5.02 0.70
CA ILE A 78 -4.10 -6.20 0.38
C ILE A 78 -2.99 -6.36 1.42
N ARG A 79 -2.87 -7.56 1.99
CA ARG A 79 -1.82 -7.98 2.93
C ARG A 79 -1.26 -9.32 2.49
N GLU A 80 -0.13 -9.30 1.82
CA GLU A 80 0.51 -10.50 1.30
C GLU A 80 2.00 -10.47 1.64
N PHE A 81 2.60 -11.63 1.89
CA PHE A 81 4.04 -11.77 2.05
C PHE A 81 4.56 -12.60 0.87
N TYR A 82 5.50 -12.04 0.13
CA TYR A 82 6.12 -12.68 -1.03
C TYR A 82 7.50 -13.17 -0.64
N ILE A 83 7.77 -14.43 -0.98
CA ILE A 83 9.06 -15.10 -0.82
C ILE A 83 9.55 -15.42 -2.23
N ASP A 84 10.81 -15.12 -2.52
CA ASP A 84 11.48 -15.51 -3.78
C ASP A 84 12.05 -16.93 -3.68
#